data_AF-A0A7X3MLM0-F1
#
_entry.id   AF-A0A7X3MLM0-F1
#
_cell.length_a   1.000
_cell.length_b   1.000
_cell.length_c   1.000
_cell.angle_alpha   90.00
_cell.angle_beta   90.00
_cell.angle_gamma   90.00
#
_symmetry.space_group_name_H-M   'P 1'
#
loop_
_entity.id
_entity.type
_entity.pdbx_description
1 polymer ?
#
loop_
_entity_poly.entity_id
_entity_poly.type
_entity_poly.pdbx_seq_one_letter_code
_entity_poly.pdbx_strand_id
1 'polypeptide(L)'
;MYLKTDIEKILEKIVVNNIREYIKIKKQCDVSIDRIGPFAHYGSKISAMELFSRTALGIIFIMHKDEKSEYVDFFNHEILKGLISSSKEYWGDIDKIDQRVVEMPPIILMFLFHKDLTWDTYSAEEKENILCWFRKINNFSIQKNNWIFFKIIVNEVIKTLTGSEINIEKEYKIIESLYIKDGWYKDGKSGRIDYYNSFAFHYYGLILSKFVENKYTENYRCRALEFGKSFIYWFSEIGDSVPFGRSLTYRMACASFWSACVFADVFPFDLKVIKGIIYRNIAWWINQNIFRENGILSVGYCYPNILMSEDYNAYGSPGWALKIFTQTSHIDFSYAP
;
A
#
# COMPACT_ATOMS: atom_id res chain seq x y z
N MET A 1 -12.44 24.22 -0.72
CA MET A 1 -12.68 22.84 -0.24
C MET A 1 -12.68 21.95 -1.47
N TYR A 2 -11.83 20.92 -1.53
CA TYR A 2 -11.80 20.00 -2.66
C TYR A 2 -13.05 19.12 -2.65
N LEU A 3 -13.68 18.96 -3.82
CA LEU A 3 -14.76 18.01 -4.02
C LEU A 3 -14.19 16.60 -4.23
N LYS A 4 -15.04 15.58 -4.10
CA LYS A 4 -14.67 14.18 -4.40
C LYS A 4 -14.05 14.05 -5.80
N THR A 5 -14.65 14.71 -6.79
CA THR A 5 -14.17 14.74 -8.18
C THR A 5 -12.78 15.34 -8.33
N ASP A 6 -12.38 16.27 -7.45
CA ASP A 6 -11.04 16.84 -7.52
C ASP A 6 -10.00 15.86 -6.99
N ILE A 7 -10.33 15.12 -5.92
CA ILE A 7 -9.49 14.06 -5.36
C ILE A 7 -9.28 12.94 -6.38
N GLU A 8 -10.34 12.51 -7.07
CA GLU A 8 -10.26 11.49 -8.13
C GLU A 8 -9.34 11.94 -9.27
N LYS A 9 -9.47 13.20 -9.73
CA LYS A 9 -8.57 13.76 -10.76
C LYS A 9 -7.12 13.85 -10.32
N ILE A 10 -6.87 14.19 -9.05
CA ILE A 10 -5.50 14.21 -8.48
C ILE A 10 -4.92 12.80 -8.48
N LEU A 11 -5.69 11.83 -8.00
CA LEU A 11 -5.29 10.44 -7.95
C LEU A 11 -4.98 9.90 -9.35
N GLU A 12 -5.86 10.15 -10.31
CA GLU A 12 -5.69 9.77 -11.71
C GLU A 12 -4.43 10.38 -12.31
N LYS A 13 -4.19 11.67 -12.10
CA LYS A 13 -2.96 12.33 -12.55
C LYS A 13 -1.70 11.67 -11.99
N ILE A 14 -1.71 11.27 -10.71
CA ILE A 14 -0.58 10.58 -10.08
C ILE A 14 -0.37 9.20 -10.73
N VAL A 15 -1.45 8.43 -10.91
CA VAL A 15 -1.38 7.10 -11.52
C VAL A 15 -0.86 7.16 -12.95
N VAL A 16 -1.39 8.06 -13.78
CA VAL A 16 -0.94 8.26 -15.17
C VAL A 16 0.55 8.61 -15.23
N ASN A 17 1.02 9.51 -14.37
CA ASN A 17 2.44 9.90 -14.33
C ASN A 17 3.33 8.73 -13.86
N ASN A 18 2.88 7.96 -12.87
CA ASN A 18 3.61 6.79 -12.42
C ASN A 18 3.71 5.71 -13.50
N ILE A 19 2.63 5.45 -14.25
CA ILE A 19 2.63 4.49 -15.38
C ILE A 19 3.63 4.94 -16.45
N ARG A 20 3.60 6.22 -16.84
CA ARG A 20 4.55 6.78 -17.82
C ARG A 20 5.99 6.63 -17.35
N GLU A 21 6.27 6.95 -16.09
CA GLU A 21 7.61 6.82 -15.54
C GLU A 21 8.03 5.35 -15.43
N TYR A 22 7.15 4.44 -15.01
CA TYR A 22 7.43 3.01 -14.98
C TYR A 22 7.84 2.47 -16.36
N ILE A 23 7.08 2.80 -17.41
CA ILE A 23 7.37 2.39 -18.80
C ILE A 23 8.73 2.95 -19.23
N LYS A 24 9.02 4.21 -18.89
CA LYS A 24 10.32 4.84 -19.18
C LYS A 24 11.46 4.12 -18.46
N ILE A 25 11.31 3.84 -17.17
CA ILE A 25 12.32 3.17 -16.34
C ILE A 25 12.66 1.81 -16.95
N LYS A 26 11.63 1.06 -17.32
CA LYS A 26 11.73 -0.28 -17.87
C LYS A 26 12.45 -0.33 -19.22
N LYS A 27 12.16 0.63 -20.12
CA LYS A 27 12.89 0.78 -21.40
C LYS A 27 14.36 1.14 -21.22
N GLN A 28 14.69 1.81 -20.11
CA GLN A 28 16.05 2.27 -19.79
C GLN A 28 16.85 1.28 -18.93
N CYS A 29 16.27 0.16 -18.50
CA CYS A 29 16.98 -0.82 -17.67
C CYS A 29 18.25 -1.40 -18.34
N ASP A 30 18.44 -1.21 -19.65
CA ASP A 30 19.66 -1.57 -20.40
C ASP A 30 20.70 -0.44 -20.53
N VAL A 31 20.44 0.77 -20.00
CA VAL A 31 21.35 1.92 -20.09
C VAL A 31 21.66 2.41 -18.67
N SER A 32 22.79 1.94 -18.12
CA SER A 32 23.15 2.08 -16.69
C SER A 32 23.66 3.46 -16.27
N ILE A 33 23.30 4.54 -16.96
CA ILE A 33 24.00 5.82 -16.80
C ILE A 33 22.99 6.93 -16.46
N ASP A 34 23.23 7.59 -15.32
CA ASP A 34 22.63 8.83 -14.83
C ASP A 34 21.19 8.79 -14.29
N ARG A 35 20.99 8.10 -13.16
CA ARG A 35 19.95 8.50 -12.22
C ARG A 35 20.56 9.19 -11.01
N ILE A 36 20.58 10.52 -11.00
CA ILE A 36 20.82 11.29 -9.78
C ILE A 36 19.52 11.25 -8.94
N GLY A 37 19.56 10.67 -7.74
CA GLY A 37 18.41 10.61 -6.84
C GLY A 37 18.57 9.62 -5.68
N PRO A 38 17.49 9.31 -4.95
CA PRO A 38 17.53 8.37 -3.83
C PRO A 38 17.88 6.97 -4.33
N PHE A 39 18.99 6.43 -3.83
CA PHE A 39 19.44 5.08 -4.12
C PHE A 39 19.06 4.19 -2.94
N ALA A 40 17.94 3.48 -3.06
CA ALA A 40 17.70 2.35 -2.18
C ALA A 40 18.81 1.31 -2.39
N HIS A 41 19.07 0.50 -1.38
CA HIS A 41 20.07 -0.58 -1.43
C HIS A 41 19.82 -1.67 -2.49
N TYR A 42 18.72 -1.61 -3.25
CA TYR A 42 18.34 -2.56 -4.30
C TYR A 42 18.38 -1.93 -5.71
N GLY A 43 18.52 -2.78 -6.74
CA GLY A 43 18.72 -2.34 -8.13
C GLY A 43 17.49 -1.71 -8.82
N SER A 44 17.72 -1.09 -9.98
CA SER A 44 16.72 -0.38 -10.79
C SER A 44 15.49 -1.21 -11.14
N LYS A 45 15.66 -2.52 -11.36
CA LYS A 45 14.57 -3.47 -11.64
C LYS A 45 13.58 -3.58 -10.49
N ILE A 46 14.07 -3.71 -9.26
CA ILE A 46 13.24 -3.76 -8.05
C ILE A 46 12.63 -2.39 -7.77
N SER A 47 13.36 -1.30 -8.03
CA SER A 47 12.80 0.06 -7.95
C SER A 47 11.66 0.30 -8.94
N ALA A 48 11.72 -0.26 -10.15
CA ALA A 48 10.63 -0.22 -11.11
C ALA A 48 9.41 -0.99 -10.60
N MET A 49 9.64 -2.20 -10.08
CA MET A 49 8.58 -3.01 -9.45
C MET A 49 7.94 -2.29 -8.26
N GLU A 50 8.72 -1.59 -7.42
CA GLU A 50 8.20 -0.76 -6.33
C GLU A 50 7.23 0.31 -6.86
N LEU A 51 7.62 1.05 -7.90
CA LEU A 51 6.75 2.05 -8.51
C LEU A 51 5.46 1.42 -9.07
N PHE A 52 5.59 0.28 -9.74
CA PHE A 52 4.44 -0.47 -10.28
C PHE A 52 3.47 -0.90 -9.18
N SER A 53 3.99 -1.61 -8.17
CA SER A 53 3.23 -2.07 -7.00
C SER A 53 2.46 -0.94 -6.34
N ARG A 54 3.13 0.17 -6.04
CA ARG A 54 2.48 1.30 -5.35
C ARG A 54 1.49 2.01 -6.24
N THR A 55 1.70 2.01 -7.56
CA THR A 55 0.71 2.51 -8.52
C THR A 55 -0.56 1.66 -8.54
N ALA A 56 -0.45 0.34 -8.32
CA ALA A 56 -1.61 -0.53 -8.20
C ALA A 56 -2.55 -0.07 -7.07
N LEU A 57 -2.03 0.45 -5.94
CA LEU A 57 -2.90 1.07 -4.91
C LEU A 57 -3.76 2.20 -5.48
N GLY A 58 -3.18 3.05 -6.33
CA GLY A 58 -3.93 4.13 -6.97
C GLY A 58 -4.97 3.60 -7.94
N ILE A 59 -4.62 2.60 -8.76
CA ILE A 59 -5.55 1.97 -9.71
C ILE A 59 -6.76 1.37 -8.98
N ILE A 60 -6.52 0.64 -7.88
CA ILE A 60 -7.59 0.06 -7.05
C ILE A 60 -8.66 1.09 -6.70
N PHE A 61 -8.25 2.33 -6.39
CA PHE A 61 -9.12 3.37 -5.82
C PHE A 61 -9.61 4.44 -6.83
N ILE A 62 -9.08 4.45 -8.06
CA ILE A 62 -9.64 5.25 -9.19
C ILE A 62 -10.82 4.52 -9.81
N MET A 63 -10.74 3.20 -9.90
CA MET A 63 -11.68 2.42 -10.70
C MET A 63 -13.09 2.41 -10.11
N HIS A 64 -14.07 2.56 -11.00
CA HIS A 64 -15.46 2.23 -10.74
C HIS A 64 -15.72 0.75 -11.08
N LYS A 65 -16.65 0.11 -10.34
CA LYS A 65 -16.88 -1.34 -10.29
C LYS A 65 -17.11 -2.02 -11.66
N ASP A 66 -17.51 -1.25 -12.69
CA ASP A 66 -17.95 -1.79 -13.99
C ASP A 66 -17.14 -1.26 -15.18
N GLU A 67 -16.04 -0.54 -14.95
CA GLU A 67 -15.25 0.05 -16.02
C GLU A 67 -13.94 -0.69 -16.24
N LYS A 68 -13.89 -1.47 -17.33
CA LYS A 68 -12.61 -1.90 -17.90
C LYS A 68 -11.87 -0.65 -18.37
N SER A 69 -10.76 -0.33 -17.70
CA SER A 69 -9.92 0.82 -18.02
C SER A 69 -8.57 0.38 -18.56
N GLU A 70 -7.91 1.27 -19.30
CA GLU A 70 -6.54 1.08 -19.78
C GLU A 70 -5.55 0.80 -18.63
N TYR A 71 -5.87 1.23 -17.41
CA TYR A 71 -5.06 0.99 -16.21
C TYR A 71 -5.07 -0.48 -15.78
N VAL A 72 -6.21 -1.18 -15.91
CA VAL A 72 -6.30 -2.61 -15.62
C VAL A 72 -5.56 -3.42 -16.68
N ASP A 73 -5.74 -3.06 -17.95
CA ASP A 73 -5.03 -3.74 -19.04
C ASP A 73 -3.51 -3.58 -18.88
N PHE A 74 -3.06 -2.38 -18.51
CA PHE A 74 -1.67 -2.13 -18.12
C PHE A 74 -1.23 -3.03 -16.94
N PHE A 75 -2.02 -3.09 -15.86
CA PHE A 75 -1.70 -3.92 -14.69
C PHE A 75 -1.60 -5.40 -15.06
N ASN A 76 -2.59 -5.97 -15.73
CA ASN A 76 -2.63 -7.37 -16.13
C ASN A 76 -1.45 -7.75 -17.02
N HIS A 77 -1.14 -6.91 -18.02
CA HIS A 77 -0.01 -7.13 -18.93
C HIS A 77 1.33 -7.17 -18.18
N GLU A 78 1.54 -6.24 -17.26
CA GLU A 78 2.78 -6.12 -16.51
C GLU A 78 2.94 -7.21 -15.44
N ILE A 79 1.84 -7.66 -14.83
CA ILE A 79 1.83 -8.78 -13.89
C ILE A 79 2.32 -10.07 -14.51
N LEU A 80 1.79 -10.44 -15.68
CA LEU A 80 2.17 -11.67 -16.37
C LEU A 80 3.64 -11.64 -16.77
N LYS A 81 4.17 -10.47 -17.12
CA LYS A 81 5.59 -10.29 -17.43
C LYS A 81 6.49 -10.32 -16.20
N GLY A 82 6.03 -9.75 -15.10
CA GLY A 82 6.80 -9.55 -13.88
C GLY A 82 6.89 -10.78 -12.98
N LEU A 83 5.86 -11.63 -12.96
CA LEU A 83 5.75 -12.76 -12.02
C LEU A 83 6.19 -14.10 -12.60
N ILE A 84 6.19 -14.25 -13.93
CA ILE A 84 6.57 -15.49 -14.60
C ILE A 84 8.10 -15.61 -14.69
N SER A 85 8.69 -16.66 -14.12
CA SER A 85 10.15 -16.84 -14.03
C SER A 85 10.86 -17.00 -15.38
N SER A 86 10.16 -17.50 -16.40
CA SER A 86 10.67 -17.62 -17.77
C SER A 86 10.64 -16.30 -18.56
N SER A 87 9.96 -15.27 -18.05
CA SER A 87 9.92 -13.95 -18.67
C SER A 87 11.27 -13.23 -18.55
N LYS A 88 11.70 -12.57 -19.63
CA LYS A 88 12.86 -11.66 -19.59
C LYS A 88 12.67 -10.51 -18.60
N GLU A 89 11.42 -10.19 -18.29
CA GLU A 89 11.02 -9.08 -17.44
C GLU A 89 10.75 -9.51 -15.99
N TYR A 90 10.94 -10.80 -15.67
CA TYR A 90 10.70 -11.40 -14.36
C TYR A 90 11.33 -10.61 -13.22
N TRP A 91 10.59 -10.16 -12.22
CA TRP A 91 11.10 -9.31 -11.13
C TRP A 91 12.11 -9.99 -10.20
N GLY A 92 12.31 -11.30 -10.36
CA GLY A 92 13.29 -12.09 -9.64
C GLY A 92 12.71 -12.81 -8.42
N ASP A 93 13.49 -13.75 -7.91
CA ASP A 93 13.15 -14.54 -6.73
C ASP A 93 13.33 -13.75 -5.43
N ILE A 94 12.57 -14.14 -4.41
CA ILE A 94 12.56 -13.53 -3.08
C ILE A 94 13.68 -14.14 -2.24
N ASP A 95 14.43 -13.29 -1.54
CA ASP A 95 15.38 -13.69 -0.48
C ASP A 95 14.92 -13.18 0.91
N LYS A 96 15.72 -13.37 1.96
CA LYS A 96 15.35 -13.18 3.38
C LYS A 96 14.81 -11.78 3.71
N ILE A 97 15.53 -10.71 3.35
CA ILE A 97 15.12 -9.32 3.56
C ILE A 97 15.06 -8.69 2.18
N ASP A 98 13.85 -8.58 1.64
CA ASP A 98 13.66 -8.28 0.24
C ASP A 98 12.50 -7.29 0.05
N GLN A 99 12.77 -6.21 -0.70
CA GLN A 99 11.78 -5.20 -1.02
C GLN A 99 10.54 -5.80 -1.70
N ARG A 100 10.70 -6.87 -2.50
CA ARG A 100 9.59 -7.53 -3.19
C ARG A 100 8.49 -7.97 -2.24
N VAL A 101 8.84 -8.39 -1.01
CA VAL A 101 7.88 -8.78 0.03
C VAL A 101 7.03 -7.59 0.47
N VAL A 102 7.63 -6.40 0.56
CA VAL A 102 6.95 -5.15 0.92
C VAL A 102 5.96 -4.72 -0.17
N GLU A 103 6.27 -5.07 -1.42
CA GLU A 103 5.49 -4.73 -2.61
C GLU A 103 4.41 -5.76 -2.98
N MET A 104 4.34 -6.89 -2.28
CA MET A 104 3.30 -7.90 -2.52
C MET A 104 1.87 -7.43 -2.20
N PRO A 105 1.60 -6.75 -1.07
CA PRO A 105 0.23 -6.43 -0.68
C PRO A 105 -0.54 -5.56 -1.69
N PRO A 106 0.03 -4.46 -2.24
CA PRO A 106 -0.66 -3.69 -3.28
C PRO A 106 -1.11 -4.52 -4.48
N ILE A 107 -0.25 -5.45 -4.93
CA ILE A 107 -0.52 -6.29 -6.10
C ILE A 107 -1.63 -7.30 -5.77
N ILE A 108 -1.53 -8.02 -4.66
CA ILE A 108 -2.49 -9.07 -4.36
C ILE A 108 -3.87 -8.50 -3.99
N LEU A 109 -3.92 -7.30 -3.39
CA LEU A 109 -5.17 -6.59 -3.13
C LEU A 109 -5.86 -6.15 -4.43
N MET A 110 -5.12 -5.88 -5.51
CA MET A 110 -5.71 -5.61 -6.83
C MET A 110 -6.48 -6.84 -7.34
N PHE A 111 -5.93 -8.05 -7.15
CA PHE A 111 -6.62 -9.30 -7.50
C PHE A 111 -7.88 -9.54 -6.66
N LEU A 112 -7.84 -9.17 -5.38
CA LEU A 112 -9.01 -9.32 -4.52
C LEU A 112 -10.12 -8.33 -4.90
N PHE A 113 -9.79 -7.05 -5.00
CA PHE A 113 -10.78 -5.97 -5.12
C PHE A 113 -11.31 -5.77 -6.53
N HIS A 114 -10.55 -6.20 -7.54
CA HIS A 114 -10.96 -6.16 -8.95
C HIS A 114 -10.90 -7.56 -9.57
N LYS A 115 -11.37 -8.57 -8.83
CA LYS A 115 -11.29 -10.00 -9.17
C LYS A 115 -11.79 -10.31 -10.58
N ASP A 116 -12.95 -9.79 -10.94
CA ASP A 116 -13.61 -10.03 -12.24
C ASP A 116 -12.81 -9.46 -13.43
N LEU A 117 -12.03 -8.41 -13.19
CA LEU A 117 -11.22 -7.72 -14.20
C LEU A 117 -9.74 -8.16 -14.21
N THR A 118 -9.33 -8.93 -13.20
CA THR A 118 -7.94 -9.37 -13.01
C THR A 118 -7.90 -10.89 -12.82
N TRP A 119 -8.01 -11.39 -11.59
CA TRP A 119 -7.85 -12.79 -11.24
C TRP A 119 -8.70 -13.73 -12.10
N ASP A 120 -9.98 -13.42 -12.33
CA ASP A 120 -10.87 -14.30 -13.10
C ASP A 120 -10.55 -14.33 -14.60
N THR A 121 -9.83 -13.34 -15.11
CA THR A 121 -9.45 -13.24 -16.52
C THR A 121 -8.24 -14.13 -16.88
N TYR A 122 -7.46 -14.54 -15.88
CA TYR A 122 -6.28 -15.37 -16.09
C TYR A 122 -6.64 -16.85 -16.28
N SER A 123 -5.90 -17.51 -17.17
CA SER A 123 -5.91 -18.95 -17.34
C SER A 123 -5.43 -19.69 -16.08
N ALA A 124 -5.70 -21.00 -16.01
CA ALA A 124 -5.24 -21.82 -14.89
C ALA A 124 -3.70 -21.83 -14.73
N GLU A 125 -2.98 -21.82 -15.85
CA GLU A 125 -1.51 -21.78 -15.86
C GLU A 125 -0.97 -20.44 -15.32
N GLU A 126 -1.55 -19.32 -15.77
CA GLU A 126 -1.18 -17.99 -15.29
C GLU A 126 -1.46 -17.84 -13.78
N LYS A 127 -2.62 -18.32 -13.31
CA LYS A 127 -2.97 -18.34 -11.89
C LYS A 127 -1.93 -19.10 -11.07
N GLU A 128 -1.52 -20.29 -11.51
CA GLU A 128 -0.52 -21.07 -10.77
C GLU A 128 0.86 -20.39 -10.77
N ASN A 129 1.27 -19.77 -11.89
CA ASN A 129 2.51 -19.00 -11.94
C ASN A 129 2.51 -17.82 -10.97
N ILE A 130 1.40 -17.07 -10.91
CA ILE A 130 1.19 -15.97 -9.97
C ILE A 130 1.28 -16.49 -8.53
N LEU A 131 0.53 -17.55 -8.19
CA LEU A 131 0.52 -18.13 -6.86
C LEU A 131 1.90 -18.67 -6.45
N CYS A 132 2.63 -19.30 -7.37
CA CYS A 132 3.98 -19.78 -7.13
C CYS A 132 4.91 -18.65 -6.68
N TRP A 133 4.81 -17.46 -7.29
CA TRP A 133 5.59 -16.31 -6.87
C TRP A 133 5.17 -15.78 -5.50
N PHE A 134 3.86 -15.61 -5.23
CA PHE A 134 3.38 -15.12 -3.93
C PHE A 134 3.68 -16.06 -2.77
N ARG A 135 3.53 -17.39 -2.97
CA ARG A 135 3.78 -18.39 -1.93
C ARG A 135 5.23 -18.39 -1.42
N LYS A 136 6.19 -17.85 -2.19
CA LYS A 136 7.59 -17.72 -1.76
C LYS A 136 7.77 -16.90 -0.48
N ILE A 137 6.84 -15.99 -0.15
CA ILE A 137 6.84 -15.24 1.13
C ILE A 137 6.83 -16.16 2.35
N ASN A 138 6.38 -17.41 2.20
CA ASN A 138 6.29 -18.39 3.28
C ASN A 138 7.60 -19.14 3.54
N ASN A 139 8.57 -19.07 2.63
CA ASN A 139 9.81 -19.85 2.69
C ASN A 139 10.86 -19.25 3.64
N PHE A 140 10.66 -18.01 4.10
CA PHE A 140 11.64 -17.30 4.92
C PHE A 140 11.01 -16.68 6.16
N SER A 141 11.83 -16.47 7.19
CA SER A 141 11.42 -15.68 8.34
C SER A 141 11.54 -14.21 8.00
N ILE A 142 10.41 -13.55 7.82
CA ILE A 142 10.33 -12.09 7.71
C ILE A 142 10.55 -11.40 9.07
N GLN A 143 10.85 -10.10 8.99
CA GLN A 143 11.08 -9.25 10.16
C GLN A 143 9.85 -9.26 11.07
N LYS A 144 10.06 -9.46 12.38
CA LYS A 144 8.98 -9.49 13.40
C LYS A 144 8.57 -8.08 13.79
N ASN A 145 8.07 -7.33 12.81
CA ASN A 145 7.62 -5.95 12.91
C ASN A 145 6.36 -5.81 12.03
N ASN A 146 6.04 -4.61 11.56
CA ASN A 146 4.93 -4.39 10.63
C ASN A 146 4.93 -5.28 9.36
N TRP A 147 6.08 -5.83 8.93
CA TRP A 147 6.18 -6.70 7.75
C TRP A 147 5.38 -8.00 7.88
N ILE A 148 5.06 -8.40 9.11
CA ILE A 148 4.22 -9.58 9.37
C ILE A 148 2.83 -9.42 8.72
N PHE A 149 2.29 -8.20 8.64
CA PHE A 149 1.04 -7.95 7.94
C PHE A 149 1.12 -8.29 6.45
N PHE A 150 2.27 -8.13 5.79
CA PHE A 150 2.40 -8.46 4.37
C PHE A 150 2.16 -9.96 4.14
N LYS A 151 2.73 -10.80 5.02
CA LYS A 151 2.52 -12.25 4.97
C LYS A 151 1.09 -12.66 5.33
N ILE A 152 0.47 -11.99 6.30
CA ILE A 152 -0.94 -12.25 6.64
C ILE A 152 -1.83 -11.90 5.43
N ILE A 153 -1.72 -10.68 4.89
CA ILE A 153 -2.51 -10.23 3.74
C ILE A 153 -2.34 -11.16 2.54
N VAL A 154 -1.10 -11.51 2.18
CA VAL A 154 -0.84 -12.39 1.03
C VAL A 154 -1.52 -13.74 1.21
N ASN A 155 -1.37 -14.39 2.36
CA ASN A 155 -1.93 -15.73 2.57
C ASN A 155 -3.46 -15.72 2.71
N GLU A 156 -4.04 -14.71 3.35
CA GLU A 156 -5.50 -14.59 3.49
C GLU A 156 -6.17 -14.27 2.15
N VAL A 157 -5.53 -13.46 1.31
CA VAL A 157 -6.03 -13.21 -0.05
C VAL A 157 -5.92 -14.47 -0.92
N ILE A 158 -4.81 -15.22 -0.85
CA ILE A 158 -4.69 -16.52 -1.54
C ILE A 158 -5.83 -17.45 -1.10
N LYS A 159 -6.05 -17.58 0.22
CA LYS A 159 -7.15 -18.39 0.77
C LYS A 159 -8.50 -17.95 0.22
N THR A 160 -8.75 -16.64 0.14
CA THR A 160 -9.99 -16.08 -0.40
C THR A 160 -10.17 -16.38 -1.89
N LEU A 161 -9.10 -16.28 -2.68
CA LEU A 161 -9.14 -16.47 -4.14
C LEU A 161 -9.19 -17.94 -4.57
N THR A 162 -8.63 -18.86 -3.78
CA THR A 162 -8.42 -20.26 -4.20
C THR A 162 -8.97 -21.31 -3.24
N GLY A 163 -9.40 -20.91 -2.04
CA GLY A 163 -9.70 -21.83 -0.94
C GLY A 163 -8.47 -22.53 -0.33
N SER A 164 -7.26 -22.25 -0.83
CA SER A 164 -6.04 -22.89 -0.32
C SER A 164 -5.55 -22.21 0.95
N GLU A 165 -5.49 -22.96 2.04
CA GLU A 165 -5.09 -22.43 3.34
C GLU A 165 -3.64 -22.74 3.69
N ILE A 166 -2.95 -21.75 4.28
CA ILE A 166 -1.67 -21.92 4.96
C ILE A 166 -1.86 -21.48 6.40
N ASN A 167 -1.38 -22.28 7.35
CA ASN A 167 -1.46 -21.93 8.76
C ASN A 167 -0.55 -20.74 9.08
N ILE A 168 -1.17 -19.58 9.32
CA ILE A 168 -0.52 -18.31 9.68
C ILE A 168 -0.87 -17.85 11.11
N GLU A 169 -1.34 -18.75 11.97
CA GLU A 169 -1.67 -18.47 13.37
C GLU A 169 -0.48 -17.86 14.14
N LYS A 170 0.75 -18.24 13.78
CA LYS A 170 1.98 -17.70 14.36
C LYS A 170 2.16 -16.22 14.00
N GLU A 171 1.91 -15.85 12.76
CA GLU A 171 2.00 -14.47 12.27
C GLU A 171 0.99 -13.57 12.98
N TYR A 172 -0.26 -14.01 13.12
CA TYR A 172 -1.26 -13.31 13.94
C TYR A 172 -0.77 -13.09 15.38
N LYS A 173 -0.26 -14.13 16.05
CA LYS A 173 0.30 -14.02 17.41
C LYS A 173 1.48 -13.04 17.50
N ILE A 174 2.28 -12.91 16.44
CA ILE A 174 3.36 -11.91 16.43
C ILE A 174 2.76 -10.50 16.41
N ILE A 175 1.77 -10.21 15.57
CA ILE A 175 1.09 -8.90 15.59
C ILE A 175 0.49 -8.61 16.97
N GLU A 176 -0.18 -9.58 17.58
CA GLU A 176 -0.72 -9.42 18.93
C GLU A 176 0.36 -9.08 19.95
N SER A 177 1.55 -9.68 19.85
CA SER A 177 2.67 -9.39 20.76
C SER A 177 3.29 -8.00 20.59
N LEU A 178 2.98 -7.31 19.48
CA LEU A 178 3.41 -5.94 19.21
C LEU A 178 2.42 -4.90 19.74
N TYR A 179 1.20 -5.30 20.12
CA TYR A 179 0.25 -4.41 20.76
C TYR A 179 0.74 -3.98 22.15
N ILE A 180 0.58 -2.69 22.46
CA ILE A 180 0.97 -2.12 23.76
C ILE A 180 -0.29 -1.88 24.59
N LYS A 181 -1.07 -0.87 24.22
CA LYS A 181 -2.31 -0.41 24.87
C LYS A 181 -2.94 0.72 24.05
N ASP A 182 -4.18 1.08 24.36
CA ASP A 182 -4.86 2.28 23.83
C ASP A 182 -4.84 2.37 22.29
N GLY A 183 -4.86 1.21 21.62
CA GLY A 183 -4.77 1.12 20.16
C GLY A 183 -3.36 1.23 19.57
N TRP A 184 -2.31 1.44 20.36
CA TRP A 184 -0.93 1.61 19.88
C TRP A 184 -0.13 0.30 19.84
N TYR A 185 0.72 0.19 18.82
CA TYR A 185 1.68 -0.89 18.59
C TYR A 185 3.12 -0.38 18.63
N LYS A 186 4.04 -1.24 19.09
CA LYS A 186 5.48 -1.06 18.91
C LYS A 186 5.94 -1.76 17.63
N ASP A 187 6.82 -1.13 16.87
CA ASP A 187 7.34 -1.68 15.62
C ASP A 187 8.61 -2.51 15.85
N GLY A 188 8.39 -3.81 16.09
CA GLY A 188 9.42 -4.80 16.32
C GLY A 188 10.26 -4.56 17.57
N LYS A 189 11.45 -5.17 17.61
CA LYS A 189 12.35 -5.12 18.79
C LYS A 189 12.87 -3.72 19.11
N SER A 190 12.90 -2.83 18.12
CA SER A 190 13.34 -1.44 18.29
C SER A 190 12.43 -0.64 19.23
N GLY A 191 11.18 -1.09 19.42
CA GLY A 191 10.21 -0.40 20.26
C GLY A 191 9.68 0.90 19.67
N ARG A 192 9.98 1.21 18.39
CA ARG A 192 9.55 2.46 17.75
C ARG A 192 8.03 2.56 17.68
N ILE A 193 7.51 3.74 18.00
CA ILE A 193 6.09 4.08 17.91
C ILE A 193 6.03 5.33 17.05
N ASP A 194 5.60 5.19 15.79
CA ASP A 194 5.52 6.26 14.80
C ASP A 194 4.34 6.00 13.84
N TYR A 195 4.30 6.72 12.71
CA TYR A 195 3.23 6.61 11.71
C TYR A 195 3.05 5.23 11.08
N TYR A 196 3.94 4.26 11.32
CA TYR A 196 3.65 2.86 10.98
C TYR A 196 2.40 2.34 11.70
N ASN A 197 2.02 2.93 12.85
CA ASN A 197 0.70 2.65 13.45
C ASN A 197 -0.44 3.00 12.49
N SER A 198 -0.36 4.15 11.81
CA SER A 198 -1.39 4.58 10.85
C SER A 198 -1.35 3.76 9.55
N PHE A 199 -0.26 3.84 8.78
CA PHE A 199 -0.21 3.30 7.42
C PHE A 199 0.22 1.84 7.29
N ALA A 200 0.57 1.17 8.41
CA ALA A 200 0.89 -0.25 8.41
C ALA A 200 -0.03 -1.03 9.35
N PHE A 201 0.09 -0.87 10.68
CA PHE A 201 -0.66 -1.69 11.63
C PHE A 201 -2.17 -1.53 11.48
N HIS A 202 -2.69 -0.32 11.66
CA HIS A 202 -4.14 -0.09 11.55
C HIS A 202 -4.63 -0.17 10.11
N TYR A 203 -3.89 0.39 9.15
CA TYR A 203 -4.27 0.28 7.74
C TYR A 203 -4.48 -1.19 7.32
N TYR A 204 -3.48 -2.05 7.46
CA TYR A 204 -3.64 -3.46 7.03
C TYR A 204 -4.60 -4.23 7.92
N GLY A 205 -4.64 -3.98 9.24
CA GLY A 205 -5.60 -4.61 10.14
C GLY A 205 -7.07 -4.32 9.74
N LEU A 206 -7.37 -3.07 9.38
CA LEU A 206 -8.69 -2.65 8.94
C LEU A 206 -9.03 -3.20 7.54
N ILE A 207 -8.10 -3.14 6.59
CA ILE A 207 -8.28 -3.73 5.26
C ILE A 207 -8.58 -5.24 5.37
N LEU A 208 -7.79 -5.97 6.17
CA LEU A 208 -7.96 -7.40 6.41
C LEU A 208 -9.34 -7.72 7.02
N SER A 209 -9.81 -6.89 7.95
CA SER A 209 -11.10 -7.09 8.62
C SER A 209 -12.32 -7.03 7.70
N LYS A 210 -12.16 -6.57 6.44
CA LYS A 210 -13.26 -6.51 5.47
C LYS A 210 -13.49 -7.80 4.69
N PHE A 211 -12.54 -8.72 4.70
CA PHE A 211 -12.67 -10.00 4.00
C PHE A 211 -12.25 -11.20 4.84
N VAL A 212 -11.86 -10.99 6.09
CA VAL A 212 -11.55 -12.06 7.06
C VAL A 212 -12.26 -11.78 8.38
N GLU A 213 -13.07 -12.75 8.81
CA GLU A 213 -13.77 -12.73 10.10
C GLU A 213 -13.13 -13.72 11.07
N ASN A 214 -12.37 -13.21 12.05
CA ASN A 214 -11.83 -14.01 13.14
C ASN A 214 -11.57 -13.15 14.39
N LYS A 215 -11.15 -13.77 15.49
CA LYS A 215 -10.84 -13.08 16.75
C LYS A 215 -9.79 -11.96 16.61
N TYR A 216 -8.86 -12.07 15.67
CA TYR A 216 -7.80 -11.08 15.47
C TYR A 216 -8.32 -9.87 14.72
N THR A 217 -9.09 -10.06 13.65
CA THR A 217 -9.65 -8.94 12.90
C THR A 217 -10.66 -8.16 13.71
N GLU A 218 -11.43 -8.81 14.59
CA GLU A 218 -12.26 -8.12 15.58
C GLU A 218 -11.43 -7.27 16.54
N ASN A 219 -10.34 -7.82 17.10
CA ASN A 219 -9.42 -7.05 17.94
C ASN A 219 -8.83 -5.84 17.20
N TYR A 220 -8.49 -5.97 15.92
CA TYR A 220 -7.97 -4.86 15.11
C TYR A 220 -9.01 -3.74 14.96
N ARG A 221 -10.28 -4.08 14.72
CA ARG A 221 -11.38 -3.12 14.67
C ARG A 221 -11.56 -2.39 16.00
N CYS A 222 -11.58 -3.10 17.13
CA CYS A 222 -11.67 -2.49 18.46
C CYS A 222 -10.48 -1.56 18.74
N ARG A 223 -9.26 -1.98 18.41
CA ARG A 223 -8.03 -1.18 18.64
C ARG A 223 -7.99 0.07 17.76
N ALA A 224 -8.52 0.01 16.54
CA ALA A 224 -8.67 1.18 15.68
C ALA A 224 -9.59 2.24 16.31
N LEU A 225 -10.70 1.82 16.93
CA LEU A 225 -11.59 2.73 17.67
C LEU A 225 -10.86 3.45 18.81
N GLU A 226 -10.03 2.73 19.57
CA GLU A 226 -9.24 3.34 20.65
C GLU A 226 -8.10 4.23 20.14
N PHE A 227 -7.36 3.78 19.12
CA PHE A 227 -6.26 4.53 18.52
C PHE A 227 -6.69 5.91 18.04
N GLY A 228 -7.83 5.97 17.33
CA GLY A 228 -8.38 7.21 16.79
C GLY A 228 -8.52 8.32 17.83
N LYS A 229 -8.93 7.98 19.07
CA LYS A 229 -9.15 8.95 20.16
C LYS A 229 -7.92 9.77 20.51
N SER A 230 -6.72 9.19 20.36
CA SER A 230 -5.45 9.89 20.60
C SER A 230 -4.80 10.39 19.31
N PHE A 231 -4.98 9.65 18.20
CA PHE A 231 -4.34 9.98 16.93
C PHE A 231 -4.94 11.21 16.24
N ILE A 232 -6.20 11.57 16.56
CA ILE A 232 -6.83 12.79 16.01
C ILE A 232 -6.02 14.07 16.28
N TYR A 233 -5.33 14.14 17.42
CA TYR A 233 -4.53 15.30 17.83
C TYR A 233 -3.21 15.45 17.06
N TRP A 234 -2.88 14.51 16.16
CA TRP A 234 -1.70 14.59 15.31
C TRP A 234 -1.92 15.43 14.04
N PHE A 235 -3.16 15.88 13.81
CA PHE A 235 -3.57 16.68 12.66
C PHE A 235 -4.03 18.05 13.11
N SER A 236 -3.61 19.08 12.38
CA SER A 236 -4.08 20.44 12.62
C SER A 236 -5.41 20.71 11.92
N GLU A 237 -6.00 21.86 12.21
CA GLU A 237 -7.18 22.38 11.52
C GLU A 237 -6.91 22.74 10.05
N ILE A 238 -5.67 23.06 9.67
CA ILE A 238 -5.31 23.40 8.28
C ILE A 238 -4.94 22.18 7.43
N GLY A 239 -4.76 21.00 8.07
CA GLY A 239 -4.59 19.71 7.41
C GLY A 239 -3.18 19.13 7.45
N ASP A 240 -2.17 19.88 7.90
CA ASP A 240 -0.86 19.31 8.16
C ASP A 240 -0.87 18.38 9.38
N SER A 241 0.22 17.64 9.53
CA SER A 241 0.39 16.63 10.56
C SER A 241 1.77 16.72 11.18
N VAL A 242 1.91 16.34 12.44
CA VAL A 242 3.19 16.38 13.17
C VAL A 242 4.30 15.65 12.38
N PRO A 243 5.44 16.28 12.03
CA PRO A 243 6.52 15.63 11.28
C PRO A 243 7.37 14.72 12.19
N PHE A 244 6.82 13.59 12.61
CA PHE A 244 7.42 12.72 13.62
C PHE A 244 7.68 11.29 13.13
N GLY A 245 8.87 10.77 13.49
CA GLY A 245 9.25 9.39 13.26
C GLY A 245 9.82 9.16 11.86
N ARG A 246 9.65 7.95 11.35
CA ARG A 246 10.23 7.49 10.09
C ARG A 246 9.26 7.58 8.92
N SER A 247 9.82 7.48 7.73
CA SER A 247 9.12 7.37 6.47
C SER A 247 8.21 8.56 6.19
N LEU A 248 8.63 9.74 6.66
CA LEU A 248 7.90 11.00 6.46
C LEU A 248 7.75 11.35 4.99
N THR A 249 8.57 10.79 4.10
CA THR A 249 8.41 10.96 2.65
C THR A 249 7.12 10.36 2.10
N TYR A 250 6.42 9.51 2.86
CA TYR A 250 5.11 8.98 2.47
C TYR A 250 3.98 10.01 2.69
N ARG A 251 4.26 11.13 3.38
CA ARG A 251 3.40 12.33 3.45
C ARG A 251 1.96 11.99 3.86
N MET A 252 1.03 12.05 2.90
CA MET A 252 -0.39 11.76 3.06
C MET A 252 -0.67 10.38 3.65
N ALA A 253 0.27 9.42 3.55
CA ALA A 253 0.13 8.12 4.20
C ALA A 253 -0.11 8.24 5.71
N CYS A 254 0.38 9.30 6.37
CA CYS A 254 0.10 9.53 7.79
C CYS A 254 -1.40 9.54 8.12
N ALA A 255 -2.25 10.00 7.21
CA ALA A 255 -3.70 10.04 7.38
C ALA A 255 -4.43 8.79 6.84
N SER A 256 -3.72 7.80 6.29
CA SER A 256 -4.34 6.62 5.68
C SER A 256 -5.16 5.75 6.65
N PHE A 257 -4.87 5.80 7.95
CA PHE A 257 -5.73 5.23 9.00
C PHE A 257 -7.19 5.69 8.87
N TRP A 258 -7.41 7.00 8.69
CA TRP A 258 -8.74 7.57 8.58
C TRP A 258 -9.47 7.05 7.34
N SER A 259 -8.76 6.90 6.23
CA SER A 259 -9.32 6.31 5.00
C SER A 259 -9.64 4.83 5.16
N ALA A 260 -8.78 4.07 5.87
CA ALA A 260 -9.04 2.67 6.20
C ALA A 260 -10.24 2.52 7.16
N CYS A 261 -10.46 3.46 8.09
CA CYS A 261 -11.66 3.53 8.92
C CYS A 261 -12.93 3.65 8.09
N VAL A 262 -12.94 4.54 7.08
CA VAL A 262 -14.06 4.70 6.14
C VAL A 262 -14.31 3.41 5.36
N PHE A 263 -13.25 2.82 4.84
CA PHE A 263 -13.32 1.57 4.08
C PHE A 263 -13.84 0.39 4.92
N ALA A 264 -13.42 0.31 6.19
CA ALA A 264 -13.72 -0.80 7.06
C ALA A 264 -15.02 -0.65 7.87
N ASP A 265 -15.75 0.46 7.71
CA ASP A 265 -16.89 0.82 8.53
C ASP A 265 -16.55 0.83 10.05
N VAL A 266 -15.40 1.41 10.40
CA VAL A 266 -14.91 1.53 11.78
C VAL A 266 -14.68 2.99 12.12
N PHE A 267 -15.60 3.58 12.89
CA PHE A 267 -15.66 5.02 13.10
C PHE A 267 -15.39 5.40 14.56
N PRO A 268 -14.14 5.79 14.92
CA PRO A 268 -13.84 6.33 16.26
C PRO A 268 -14.52 7.69 16.53
N PHE A 269 -14.92 8.39 15.47
CA PHE A 269 -15.63 9.68 15.49
C PHE A 269 -16.66 9.71 14.36
N ASP A 270 -17.54 10.71 14.37
CA ASP A 270 -18.49 10.95 13.28
C ASP A 270 -17.80 10.99 11.90
N LEU A 271 -18.44 10.37 10.92
CA LEU A 271 -17.93 10.27 9.55
C LEU A 271 -17.57 11.65 8.96
N LYS A 272 -18.29 12.71 9.33
CA LYS A 272 -18.01 14.09 8.89
C LYS A 272 -16.64 14.58 9.38
N VAL A 273 -16.25 14.25 10.60
CA VAL A 273 -14.96 14.62 11.19
C VAL A 273 -13.83 13.88 10.46
N ILE A 274 -13.97 12.56 10.30
CA ILE A 274 -13.00 11.70 9.61
C ILE A 274 -12.79 12.18 8.17
N LYS A 275 -13.87 12.41 7.43
CA LYS A 275 -13.82 13.00 6.09
C LYS A 275 -13.09 14.35 6.09
N GLY A 276 -13.42 15.23 7.05
CA GLY A 276 -12.76 16.53 7.20
C GLY A 276 -11.23 16.42 7.33
N ILE A 277 -10.74 15.49 8.14
CA ILE A 277 -9.29 15.24 8.30
C ILE A 277 -8.66 14.81 6.98
N ILE A 278 -9.26 13.82 6.30
CA ILE A 278 -8.76 13.29 5.03
C ILE A 278 -8.70 14.40 3.97
N TYR A 279 -9.81 15.13 3.77
CA TYR A 279 -9.89 16.18 2.75
C TYR A 279 -8.89 17.31 3.01
N ARG A 280 -8.76 17.77 4.26
CA ARG A 280 -7.79 18.84 4.59
C ARG A 280 -6.35 18.36 4.47
N ASN A 281 -6.05 17.11 4.83
CA ASN A 281 -4.71 16.56 4.68
C ASN A 281 -4.29 16.45 3.21
N ILE A 282 -5.16 15.92 2.34
CA ILE A 282 -4.93 15.88 0.90
C ILE A 282 -4.74 17.30 0.37
N ALA A 283 -5.66 18.22 0.73
CA ALA A 283 -5.62 19.62 0.31
C ALA A 283 -4.31 20.32 0.70
N TRP A 284 -3.83 20.10 1.92
CA TRP A 284 -2.61 20.71 2.40
C TRP A 284 -1.40 20.20 1.62
N TRP A 285 -1.29 18.88 1.44
CA TRP A 285 -0.16 18.24 0.76
C TRP A 285 -0.05 18.59 -0.72
N ILE A 286 -1.16 18.63 -1.46
CA ILE A 286 -1.14 18.96 -2.89
C ILE A 286 -0.80 20.42 -3.17
N ASN A 287 -0.92 21.30 -2.18
CA ASN A 287 -0.47 22.69 -2.25
C ASN A 287 1.02 22.86 -1.86
N GLN A 288 1.73 21.77 -1.52
CA GLN A 288 3.16 21.77 -1.30
C GLN A 288 3.92 21.37 -2.59
N ASN A 289 5.23 21.64 -2.63
CA ASN A 289 6.10 21.31 -3.77
C ASN A 289 6.50 19.82 -3.79
N ILE A 290 5.54 18.90 -3.76
CA ILE A 290 5.80 17.47 -3.53
C ILE A 290 6.06 16.67 -4.81
N PHE A 291 5.79 17.24 -5.98
CA PHE A 291 5.97 16.58 -7.27
C PHE A 291 7.34 16.89 -7.89
N ARG A 292 7.88 15.93 -8.63
CA ARG A 292 9.00 16.14 -9.55
C ARG A 292 8.49 16.70 -10.87
N GLU A 293 9.42 17.10 -11.75
CA GLU A 293 9.09 17.61 -13.10
C GLU A 293 8.29 16.61 -13.94
N ASN A 294 8.54 15.31 -13.80
CA ASN A 294 7.78 14.25 -14.46
C ASN A 294 6.43 13.93 -13.80
N GLY A 295 6.06 14.67 -12.74
CA GLY A 295 4.76 14.59 -12.09
C GLY A 295 4.57 13.43 -11.11
N ILE A 296 5.62 12.66 -10.81
CA ILE A 296 5.59 11.68 -9.71
C ILE A 296 5.91 12.36 -8.37
N LEU A 297 5.50 11.75 -7.26
CA LEU A 297 5.86 12.20 -5.92
C LEU A 297 7.38 12.09 -5.70
N SER A 298 7.99 13.15 -5.18
CA SER A 298 9.44 13.25 -4.93
C SER A 298 9.84 12.61 -3.60
N VAL A 299 11.07 12.15 -3.43
CA VAL A 299 11.60 11.90 -2.07
C VAL A 299 11.91 13.26 -1.41
N GLY A 300 11.50 13.41 -0.16
CA GLY A 300 11.47 14.68 0.56
C GLY A 300 10.27 14.79 1.50
N TYR A 301 9.96 16.01 1.93
CA TYR A 301 8.79 16.32 2.78
C TYR A 301 7.90 17.35 2.06
N CYS A 302 7.91 18.63 2.44
CA CYS A 302 7.15 19.67 1.73
C CYS A 302 7.77 20.10 0.38
N TYR A 303 8.99 19.65 0.10
CA TYR A 303 9.71 19.85 -1.15
C TYR A 303 10.69 18.68 -1.37
N PRO A 304 11.25 18.49 -2.58
CA PRO A 304 12.23 17.44 -2.84
C PRO A 304 13.46 17.66 -1.98
N ASN A 305 13.80 16.68 -1.15
CA ASN A 305 14.94 16.79 -0.24
C ASN A 305 15.48 15.39 0.08
N ILE A 306 16.63 15.04 -0.51
CA ILE A 306 17.23 13.73 -0.31
C ILE A 306 17.79 13.52 1.12
N LEU A 307 18.00 14.59 1.89
CA LEU A 307 18.40 14.47 3.30
C LEU A 307 17.29 13.86 4.17
N MET A 308 16.04 13.88 3.69
CA MET A 308 14.90 13.21 4.32
C MET A 308 14.80 11.73 3.92
N SER A 309 15.68 11.24 3.04
CA SER A 309 15.63 9.86 2.59
C SER A 309 16.15 8.89 3.64
N GLU A 310 15.62 7.68 3.60
CA GLU A 310 16.12 6.52 4.31
C GLU A 310 16.77 5.55 3.32
N ASP A 311 17.57 4.61 3.81
CA ASP A 311 18.35 3.62 3.05
C ASP A 311 17.51 2.66 2.18
N TYR A 312 16.20 2.62 2.42
CA TYR A 312 15.21 1.87 1.62
C TYR A 312 14.36 2.75 0.70
N ASN A 313 14.56 4.07 0.67
CA ASN A 313 13.78 4.95 -0.20
C ASN A 313 14.33 4.92 -1.64
N ALA A 314 13.47 4.58 -2.60
CA ALA A 314 13.69 4.77 -4.03
C ALA A 314 12.68 5.76 -4.62
N TYR A 315 12.70 5.95 -5.94
CA TYR A 315 11.78 6.87 -6.63
C TYR A 315 10.30 6.52 -6.46
N GLY A 316 9.97 5.22 -6.41
CA GLY A 316 8.61 4.76 -6.13
C GLY A 316 8.18 5.00 -4.69
N SER A 317 9.12 5.35 -3.81
CA SER A 317 8.89 5.20 -2.38
C SER A 317 7.77 6.09 -1.82
N PRO A 318 7.70 7.37 -2.20
CA PRO A 318 6.59 8.25 -1.86
C PRO A 318 5.20 7.74 -2.27
N GLY A 319 5.11 6.75 -3.18
CA GLY A 319 3.86 6.15 -3.65
C GLY A 319 2.99 5.53 -2.55
N TRP A 320 3.53 5.22 -1.36
CA TRP A 320 2.70 4.82 -0.22
C TRP A 320 1.68 5.88 0.20
N ALA A 321 1.89 7.15 -0.18
CA ALA A 321 0.91 8.21 -0.03
C ALA A 321 -0.46 7.85 -0.63
N LEU A 322 -0.49 6.99 -1.65
CA LEU A 322 -1.71 6.54 -2.32
C LEU A 322 -2.67 5.75 -1.41
N LYS A 323 -2.20 5.25 -0.25
CA LYS A 323 -3.07 4.64 0.78
C LYS A 323 -4.13 5.59 1.32
N ILE A 324 -3.94 6.91 1.24
CA ILE A 324 -4.97 7.85 1.69
C ILE A 324 -6.23 7.79 0.81
N PHE A 325 -6.14 7.28 -0.41
CA PHE A 325 -7.27 7.23 -1.33
C PHE A 325 -8.16 6.01 -1.14
N THR A 326 -7.87 5.11 -0.20
CA THR A 326 -8.71 3.92 0.06
C THR A 326 -10.19 4.21 0.27
N GLN A 327 -10.51 5.39 0.80
CA GLN A 327 -11.90 5.83 1.01
C GLN A 327 -12.68 6.10 -0.29
N THR A 328 -12.02 6.38 -1.42
CA THR A 328 -12.69 6.68 -2.70
C THR A 328 -13.27 5.42 -3.34
N SER A 329 -12.92 4.26 -2.82
CA SER A 329 -13.28 2.98 -3.39
C SER A 329 -14.77 2.71 -3.26
N HIS A 330 -15.41 2.38 -4.39
CA HIS A 330 -16.76 1.80 -4.45
C HIS A 330 -16.71 0.26 -4.36
N ILE A 331 -15.66 -0.29 -3.74
CA ILE A 331 -15.41 -1.73 -3.72
C ILE A 331 -16.51 -2.39 -2.89
N ASP A 332 -17.31 -3.20 -3.56
CA ASP A 332 -18.35 -4.00 -2.96
C ASP A 332 -17.75 -5.33 -2.46
N PHE A 333 -17.87 -5.58 -1.16
CA PHE A 333 -17.37 -6.78 -0.51
C PHE A 333 -18.39 -7.92 -0.50
N SER A 334 -19.51 -7.80 -1.22
CA SER A 334 -20.59 -8.80 -1.27
C SER A 334 -20.22 -10.16 -1.89
N TYR A 335 -18.94 -10.50 -1.99
CA TYR A 335 -18.47 -11.83 -2.38
C TYR A 335 -17.56 -12.39 -1.28
N ALA A 336 -18.17 -12.72 -0.14
CA ALA A 336 -17.74 -13.84 0.67
C ALA A 336 -18.75 -14.97 0.44
N PRO A 337 -18.32 -16.22 0.13
CA PRO A 337 -19.22 -17.37 0.12
C PRO A 337 -19.90 -17.58 1.47
#